data_AF-A0A3C0TIG6-F1
#
_entry.id   AF-A0A3C0TIG6-F1
#
_cell.length_a   1.000
_cell.length_b   1.000
_cell.length_c   1.000
_cell.angle_alpha   90.00
_cell.angle_beta   90.00
_cell.angle_gamma   90.00
#
_symmetry.space_group_name_H-M   'P 1'
#
loop_
_entity.id
_entity.type
_entity.pdbx_description
1 polymer ?
#
loop_
_entity_poly.entity_id
_entity_poly.type
_entity_poly.pdbx_seq_one_letter_code
_entity_poly.pdbx_strand_id
1 'polypeptide(L)'
;MYFSMIRLRRDISPRDMASITKGDGYQIHKLVWHLFADHPDRKRDFIYRHEPVNGWPSFYTVSQRAPLDALGMWEVTPKEYRPKLKAGQRLGFTLCANPIRSKRDEKGRQHRHDVIMEAKKEIKKRGENISIPEIVQEHGSRWLLDRAVSHGFSVSPEGIRADGYRQHSLFKGKGNQP
;
A
#
# COMPACT_ATOMS: atom_id res chain seq x y z
N MET A 1 6.52 4.72 18.16
CA MET A 1 6.36 4.76 16.69
C MET A 1 6.41 6.21 16.23
N TYR A 2 6.71 6.41 14.95
CA TYR A 2 6.80 7.71 14.31
C TYR A 2 5.85 7.75 13.12
N PHE A 3 5.24 8.91 12.89
CA PHE A 3 4.55 9.25 11.67
C PHE A 3 5.36 10.35 11.01
N SER A 4 5.89 10.10 9.82
CA SER A 4 6.80 11.03 9.17
C SER A 4 6.31 11.37 7.77
N MET A 5 6.29 12.67 7.47
CA MET A 5 6.18 13.15 6.10
C MET A 5 7.58 13.26 5.52
N ILE A 6 7.78 12.68 4.34
CA ILE A 6 9.06 12.62 3.66
C ILE A 6 8.86 13.19 2.28
N ARG A 7 9.57 14.25 1.94
CA ARG A 7 9.52 14.88 0.62
C ARG A 7 10.88 14.82 -0.02
N LEU A 8 10.90 14.69 -1.32
CA LEU A 8 12.11 14.89 -2.07
C LEU A 8 12.54 16.36 -1.94
N ARG A 9 13.81 16.65 -1.65
CA ARG A 9 14.27 18.05 -1.62
C ARG A 9 14.12 18.69 -2.99
N ARG A 10 14.04 20.02 -3.04
CA ARG A 10 13.88 20.75 -4.31
C ARG A 10 15.20 20.99 -5.07
N ASP A 11 16.33 20.86 -4.39
CA ASP A 11 17.68 21.11 -4.90
C ASP A 11 18.36 19.86 -5.47
N ILE A 12 17.66 18.73 -5.58
CA ILE A 12 18.22 17.49 -6.11
C ILE A 12 18.37 17.52 -7.64
N SER A 13 19.26 16.68 -8.16
CA SER A 13 19.51 16.63 -9.60
C SER A 13 18.27 16.18 -10.40
N PRO A 14 18.08 16.66 -11.65
CA PRO A 14 17.02 16.18 -12.53
C PRO A 14 17.06 14.66 -12.78
N ARG A 15 18.24 14.05 -12.69
CA ARG A 15 18.42 12.59 -12.82
C ARG A 15 17.78 11.85 -11.66
N ASP A 16 18.01 12.31 -10.42
CA ASP A 16 17.45 11.69 -9.22
C ASP A 16 15.93 11.87 -9.19
N MET A 17 15.44 13.06 -9.56
CA MET A 17 14.01 13.31 -9.79
C MET A 17 13.38 12.34 -10.80
N ALA A 18 14.04 12.16 -11.95
CA ALA A 18 13.54 11.26 -13.00
C ALA A 18 13.49 9.80 -12.55
N SER A 19 14.47 9.37 -11.75
CA SER A 19 14.51 7.99 -11.23
C SER A 19 13.34 7.68 -10.28
N ILE A 20 12.89 8.69 -9.51
CA ILE A 20 11.79 8.57 -8.55
C ILE A 20 10.44 8.67 -9.25
N THR A 21 10.29 9.62 -10.16
CA THR A 21 9.03 9.86 -10.89
C THR A 21 8.70 8.77 -11.89
N LYS A 22 9.71 8.11 -12.49
CA LYS A 22 9.54 6.97 -13.41
C LYS A 22 9.61 5.61 -12.71
N GLY A 23 9.92 5.58 -11.41
CA GLY A 23 10.11 4.35 -10.66
C GLY A 23 8.84 3.51 -10.60
N ASP A 24 8.97 2.22 -10.85
CA ASP A 24 7.91 1.26 -10.53
C ASP A 24 7.75 1.12 -9.00
N GLY A 25 6.74 0.35 -8.56
CA GLY A 25 6.48 0.15 -7.14
C GLY A 25 7.68 -0.43 -6.37
N TYR A 26 8.58 -1.16 -7.04
CA TYR A 26 9.76 -1.75 -6.43
C TYR A 26 10.90 -0.74 -6.25
N GLN A 27 11.11 0.16 -7.21
CA GLN A 27 12.09 1.25 -7.07
C GLN A 27 11.69 2.20 -5.94
N ILE A 28 10.41 2.59 -5.88
CA ILE A 28 9.88 3.38 -4.78
C ILE A 28 10.09 2.65 -3.44
N HIS A 29 9.79 1.36 -3.39
CA HIS A 29 10.00 0.56 -2.18
C HIS A 29 11.46 0.59 -1.73
N LYS A 30 12.41 0.39 -2.65
CA LYS A 30 13.84 0.45 -2.33
C LYS A 30 14.24 1.82 -1.79
N LEU A 31 13.79 2.92 -2.39
CA LEU A 31 14.09 4.27 -1.90
C LEU A 31 13.60 4.50 -0.47
N VAL A 32 12.35 4.10 -0.18
CA VAL A 32 11.82 4.19 1.19
C VAL A 32 12.57 3.26 2.14
N TRP A 33 12.98 2.07 1.68
CA TRP A 33 13.76 1.15 2.50
C TRP A 33 15.10 1.73 2.96
N HIS A 34 15.81 2.48 2.10
CA HIS A 34 17.09 3.09 2.46
C HIS A 34 16.99 4.07 3.63
N LEU A 35 15.82 4.70 3.85
CA LEU A 35 15.57 5.57 5.01
C LEU A 35 15.55 4.83 6.35
N PHE A 36 15.51 3.49 6.32
CA PHE A 36 15.45 2.62 7.49
C PHE A 36 16.56 1.55 7.50
N ALA A 37 17.51 1.62 6.57
CA ALA A 37 18.54 0.60 6.31
C ALA A 37 19.84 0.88 7.09
N ASP A 38 19.76 0.89 8.41
CA ASP A 38 20.88 1.13 9.32
C ASP A 38 21.72 -0.12 9.63
N HIS A 39 21.28 -1.33 9.28
CA HIS A 39 22.08 -2.57 9.36
C HIS A 39 21.61 -3.64 8.36
N PRO A 40 22.48 -4.54 7.85
CA PRO A 40 22.14 -5.58 6.88
C PRO A 40 20.98 -6.53 7.27
N ASP A 41 20.87 -6.95 8.52
CA ASP A 41 19.82 -7.90 8.97
C ASP A 41 18.48 -7.22 9.30
N ARG A 42 18.23 -6.04 8.74
CA ARG A 42 17.06 -5.24 9.10
C ARG A 42 15.76 -5.91 8.63
N LYS A 43 14.89 -6.21 9.59
CA LYS A 43 13.50 -6.58 9.32
C LYS A 43 12.63 -5.35 9.11
N ARG A 44 11.69 -5.43 8.17
CA ARG A 44 10.76 -4.34 7.85
C ARG A 44 9.89 -3.99 9.06
N ASP A 45 10.02 -2.76 9.55
CA ASP A 45 9.29 -2.22 10.71
C ASP A 45 8.48 -0.95 10.36
N PHE A 46 8.18 -0.77 9.08
CA PHE A 46 7.46 0.39 8.56
C PHE A 46 6.39 0.06 7.50
N ILE A 47 5.37 0.91 7.45
CA ILE A 47 4.44 1.04 6.32
C ILE A 47 4.61 2.42 5.69
N TYR A 48 4.27 2.54 4.41
CA TYR A 48 4.33 3.81 3.72
C TYR A 48 3.19 3.96 2.71
N ARG A 49 2.90 5.21 2.37
CA ARG A 49 2.03 5.61 1.28
C ARG A 49 2.77 6.64 0.42
N HIS A 50 2.82 6.40 -0.88
CA HIS A 50 3.26 7.40 -1.85
C HIS A 50 2.07 8.28 -2.22
N GLU A 51 2.19 9.58 -2.00
CA GLU A 51 1.14 10.58 -2.24
C GLU A 51 1.80 11.85 -2.79
N PRO A 52 1.83 12.09 -4.11
CA PRO A 52 2.42 13.31 -4.66
C PRO A 52 1.68 14.56 -4.17
N VAL A 53 2.40 15.52 -3.60
CA VAL A 53 1.84 16.80 -3.13
C VAL A 53 2.22 17.87 -4.14
N ASN A 54 1.23 18.47 -4.82
CA ASN A 54 1.42 19.43 -5.91
C ASN A 54 2.35 18.90 -7.03
N GLY A 55 2.19 17.62 -7.39
CA GLY A 55 3.02 16.94 -8.38
C GLY A 55 4.41 16.55 -7.88
N TRP A 56 4.77 16.87 -6.63
CA TRP A 56 6.07 16.57 -6.05
C TRP A 56 6.07 15.24 -5.27
N PRO A 57 7.02 14.31 -5.51
CA PRO A 57 7.09 13.04 -4.81
C PRO A 57 7.12 13.22 -3.28
N SER A 58 6.11 12.70 -2.61
CA SER A 58 5.99 12.76 -1.15
C SER A 58 5.49 11.43 -0.59
N PHE A 59 5.97 11.07 0.59
CA PHE A 59 5.66 9.83 1.27
C PHE A 59 5.20 10.11 2.69
N TYR A 60 4.19 9.38 3.12
CA TYR A 60 3.84 9.26 4.53
C TYR A 60 4.29 7.90 5.03
N THR A 61 4.99 7.87 6.16
CA THR A 61 5.47 6.62 6.77
C THR A 61 4.97 6.50 8.20
N VAL A 62 4.65 5.27 8.60
CA VAL A 62 4.48 4.91 10.01
C VAL A 62 5.50 3.81 10.31
N SER A 63 6.38 4.07 11.28
CA SER A 63 7.55 3.23 11.55
C SER A 63 7.82 3.12 13.05
N GLN A 64 8.54 2.09 13.48
CA GLN A 64 8.96 2.00 14.89
C GLN A 64 10.02 3.05 15.26
N ARG A 65 10.82 3.47 14.28
CA ARG A 65 11.95 4.41 14.42
C ARG A 65 11.81 5.60 13.48
N ALA A 66 12.46 6.72 13.78
CA ALA A 66 12.47 7.86 12.88
C ALA A 66 13.27 7.51 11.60
N PRO A 67 12.77 7.88 10.40
CA PRO A 67 13.54 7.73 9.17
C PRO A 67 14.80 8.60 9.20
N LEU A 68 15.89 8.09 8.63
CA LEU A 68 17.18 8.77 8.56
C LEU A 68 17.58 8.95 7.09
N ASP A 69 17.79 10.19 6.67
CA ASP A 69 18.21 10.51 5.31
C ASP A 69 19.74 10.42 5.17
N ALA A 70 20.24 9.21 4.91
CA ALA A 70 21.66 8.99 4.68
C ALA A 70 22.15 9.54 3.33
N LEU A 71 21.25 9.72 2.37
CA LEU A 71 21.60 10.14 1.00
C LEU A 71 21.50 11.66 0.80
N GLY A 72 20.97 12.39 1.79
CA GLY A 72 20.81 13.85 1.74
C GLY A 72 19.76 14.34 0.73
N MET A 73 18.91 13.44 0.22
CA MET A 73 17.92 13.73 -0.84
C MET A 73 16.54 14.11 -0.29
N TRP A 74 16.29 13.90 1.00
CA TRP A 74 14.94 13.93 1.58
C TRP A 74 14.80 15.03 2.64
N GLU A 75 13.71 15.78 2.55
CA GLU A 75 13.19 16.57 3.66
C GLU A 75 12.32 15.64 4.52
N VAL A 76 12.77 15.38 5.74
CA VAL A 76 12.11 14.46 6.67
C VAL A 76 11.51 15.24 7.83
N THR A 77 10.20 15.13 8.03
CA THR A 77 9.48 15.73 9.16
C THR A 77 8.87 14.63 10.03
N PRO A 78 9.61 14.09 11.01
CA PRO A 78 9.10 13.05 11.89
C PRO A 78 8.27 13.64 13.03
N LYS A 79 7.24 12.89 13.45
CA LYS A 79 6.43 13.19 14.64
C LYS A 79 6.18 11.93 15.44
N GLU A 80 6.19 12.03 16.77
CA GLU A 80 5.75 10.92 17.61
C GLU A 80 4.33 10.48 17.25
N TYR A 81 4.15 9.19 17.00
CA TYR A 81 2.87 8.59 16.65
C TYR A 81 2.35 7.74 17.79
N ARG A 82 1.44 8.33 18.57
CA ARG A 82 0.72 7.70 19.69
C ARG A 82 -0.78 7.94 19.53
N PRO A 83 -1.44 7.30 18.55
CA PRO A 83 -2.88 7.49 18.34
C PRO A 83 -3.66 7.07 19.59
N LYS A 84 -4.54 7.95 20.08
CA LYS A 84 -5.41 7.69 21.23
C LYS A 84 -6.80 7.37 20.74
N LEU A 85 -7.06 6.09 20.46
CA LEU A 85 -8.35 5.61 19.97
C LEU A 85 -9.29 5.29 21.14
N LYS A 86 -10.58 5.54 20.95
CA LYS A 86 -11.64 5.16 21.92
C LYS A 86 -12.69 4.27 21.24
N ALA A 87 -13.27 3.34 22.00
CA ALA A 87 -14.38 2.55 21.52
C ALA A 87 -15.55 3.45 21.09
N GLY A 88 -16.15 3.16 19.93
CA GLY A 88 -17.23 3.98 19.35
C GLY A 88 -16.77 5.25 18.64
N GLN A 89 -15.47 5.58 18.62
CA GLN A 89 -14.96 6.74 17.88
C GLN A 89 -15.20 6.59 16.37
N ARG A 90 -15.82 7.60 15.76
CA ARG A 90 -16.02 7.66 14.31
C ARG A 90 -14.84 8.37 13.65
N LEU A 91 -14.25 7.75 12.63
CA LEU A 91 -13.09 8.24 11.91
C LEU A 91 -13.28 8.03 10.41
N GLY A 92 -12.80 8.99 9.61
CA GLY A 92 -12.56 8.77 8.18
C GLY A 92 -11.17 8.17 7.99
N PHE A 93 -11.03 7.28 7.01
CA PHE A 93 -9.73 6.75 6.61
C PHE A 93 -9.68 6.50 5.10
N THR A 94 -8.47 6.43 4.58
CA THR A 94 -8.20 5.99 3.21
C THR A 94 -7.22 4.83 3.26
N LEU A 95 -7.49 3.77 2.51
CA LEU A 95 -6.71 2.54 2.53
C LEU A 95 -6.30 2.15 1.11
N CYS A 96 -5.00 1.95 0.91
CA CYS A 96 -4.48 1.21 -0.24
C CYS A 96 -4.17 -0.21 0.23
N ALA A 97 -4.87 -1.21 -0.30
CA ALA A 97 -4.72 -2.60 0.07
C ALA A 97 -4.62 -3.50 -1.17
N ASN A 98 -4.05 -4.69 -0.99
CA ASN A 98 -4.08 -5.75 -1.98
C ASN A 98 -5.20 -6.75 -1.61
N PRO A 99 -6.37 -6.69 -2.24
CA PRO A 99 -7.51 -7.52 -1.87
C PRO A 99 -7.30 -8.99 -2.32
N ILE A 100 -6.65 -9.79 -1.47
CA ILE A 100 -6.41 -11.21 -1.73
C ILE A 100 -7.22 -12.14 -0.82
N ARG A 101 -7.54 -13.32 -1.32
CA ARG A 101 -8.12 -14.44 -0.56
C ARG A 101 -7.25 -15.69 -0.73
N SER A 102 -7.09 -16.46 0.35
CA SER A 102 -6.36 -17.73 0.30
C SER A 102 -7.33 -18.88 0.07
N LYS A 103 -7.05 -19.76 -0.88
CA LYS A 103 -7.81 -20.98 -1.17
C LYS A 103 -6.87 -22.19 -1.15
N ARG A 104 -7.35 -23.36 -0.75
CA ARG A 104 -6.59 -24.61 -0.85
C ARG A 104 -6.99 -25.34 -2.13
N ASP A 105 -6.01 -25.91 -2.83
CA ASP A 105 -6.28 -26.85 -3.92
C ASP A 105 -6.61 -28.27 -3.40
N GLU A 106 -6.97 -29.17 -4.32
CA GLU A 106 -7.27 -30.58 -4.02
C GLU A 106 -6.09 -31.32 -3.37
N LYS A 107 -4.85 -30.82 -3.55
CA LYS A 107 -3.63 -31.34 -2.94
C LYS A 107 -3.30 -30.65 -1.60
N GLY A 108 -4.22 -29.85 -1.07
CA GLY A 108 -4.09 -29.14 0.20
C GLY A 108 -3.17 -27.91 0.17
N ARG A 109 -2.61 -27.52 -0.98
CA ARG A 109 -1.67 -26.39 -1.11
C ARG A 109 -2.44 -25.07 -1.11
N GLN A 110 -1.94 -24.09 -0.38
CA GLN A 110 -2.56 -22.77 -0.27
C GLN A 110 -2.13 -21.84 -1.42
N HIS A 111 -3.12 -21.28 -2.12
CA HIS A 111 -2.95 -20.32 -3.20
C HIS A 111 -3.59 -18.99 -2.82
N ARG A 112 -2.97 -17.88 -3.22
CA ARG A 112 -3.52 -16.53 -3.03
C ARG A 112 -4.13 -16.05 -4.33
N HIS A 113 -5.39 -15.68 -4.28
CA HIS A 113 -6.17 -15.19 -5.40
C HIS A 113 -6.47 -13.71 -5.19
N ASP A 114 -6.21 -12.90 -6.21
CA ASP A 114 -6.70 -11.54 -6.28
C ASP A 114 -8.22 -11.57 -6.45
N VAL A 115 -8.94 -10.92 -5.54
CA VAL A 115 -10.40 -10.96 -5.46
C VAL A 115 -11.05 -10.28 -6.66
N ILE A 116 -10.45 -9.20 -7.16
CA ILE A 116 -11.00 -8.41 -8.27
C ILE A 116 -10.81 -9.20 -9.57
N MET A 117 -9.62 -9.78 -9.76
CA MET A 117 -9.33 -10.60 -10.93
C MET A 117 -10.11 -11.91 -10.95
N GLU A 118 -10.37 -12.50 -9.78
CA GLU A 118 -11.23 -13.67 -9.66
C GLU A 118 -12.67 -13.33 -10.05
N ALA A 119 -13.26 -12.27 -9.47
CA ALA A 119 -14.60 -11.81 -9.80
C ALA A 119 -14.75 -11.51 -11.31
N LYS A 120 -13.80 -10.77 -11.88
CA LYS A 120 -13.77 -10.46 -13.31
C LYS A 120 -13.79 -11.72 -14.19
N LYS A 121 -13.06 -12.77 -13.80
CA LYS A 121 -13.02 -14.04 -14.55
C LYS A 121 -14.36 -14.76 -14.48
N GLU A 122 -15.00 -14.79 -13.31
CA GLU A 122 -16.30 -15.44 -13.14
C GLU A 122 -17.42 -14.73 -13.91
N ILE A 123 -17.46 -13.39 -13.86
CA ILE A 123 -18.41 -12.57 -14.64
C ILE A 123 -18.24 -12.84 -16.14
N LYS A 124 -17.00 -12.86 -16.62
CA LYS A 124 -16.70 -13.18 -18.03
C LYS A 124 -17.16 -14.58 -18.44
N LYS A 125 -17.03 -15.58 -17.57
CA LYS A 125 -17.51 -16.96 -17.84
C LYS A 125 -19.03 -17.03 -17.98
N ARG A 126 -19.77 -16.16 -17.28
CA ARG A 126 -21.23 -16.06 -17.37
C ARG A 126 -21.72 -15.30 -18.61
N GLY A 127 -20.81 -14.72 -19.40
CA GLY A 127 -21.17 -13.89 -20.55
C GLY A 127 -21.67 -12.51 -20.18
N GLU A 128 -21.54 -12.11 -18.91
CA GLU A 128 -21.92 -10.80 -18.41
C GLU A 128 -20.81 -9.78 -18.70
N ASN A 129 -21.21 -8.52 -18.94
CA ASN A 129 -20.28 -7.41 -19.15
C ASN A 129 -20.48 -6.36 -18.07
N ILE A 130 -19.65 -6.42 -17.02
CA ILE A 130 -19.65 -5.46 -15.90
C ILE A 130 -18.36 -4.66 -15.96
N SER A 131 -18.43 -3.37 -15.66
CA SER A 131 -17.27 -2.50 -15.69
C SER A 131 -16.30 -2.83 -14.54
N ILE A 132 -15.00 -2.60 -14.74
CA ILE A 132 -14.00 -2.80 -13.68
C ILE A 132 -14.30 -1.98 -12.42
N PRO A 133 -14.68 -0.69 -12.50
CA PRO A 133 -15.03 0.09 -11.31
C PRO A 133 -16.16 -0.55 -10.49
N GLU A 134 -17.19 -1.09 -11.13
CA GLU A 134 -18.29 -1.79 -10.43
C GLU A 134 -17.79 -3.05 -9.72
N ILE A 135 -16.98 -3.88 -10.40
CA ILE A 135 -16.36 -5.07 -9.80
C ILE A 135 -15.49 -4.66 -8.59
N VAL A 136 -14.71 -3.59 -8.74
CA VAL A 136 -13.82 -3.09 -7.69
C VAL A 136 -14.62 -2.58 -6.49
N GLN A 137 -15.66 -1.80 -6.75
CA GLN A 137 -16.54 -1.27 -5.73
C GLN A 137 -17.22 -2.42 -4.97
N GLU A 138 -17.86 -3.36 -5.65
CA GLU A 138 -18.60 -4.45 -5.00
C GLU A 138 -17.67 -5.41 -4.26
N HIS A 139 -16.73 -6.02 -4.97
CA HIS A 139 -15.91 -7.08 -4.40
C HIS A 139 -14.81 -6.55 -3.47
N GLY A 140 -14.30 -5.34 -3.71
CA GLY A 140 -13.38 -4.65 -2.82
C GLY A 140 -14.04 -4.25 -1.50
N SER A 141 -15.25 -3.68 -1.56
CA SER A 141 -16.01 -3.33 -0.35
C SER A 141 -16.34 -4.56 0.48
N ARG A 142 -16.82 -5.64 -0.17
CA ARG A 142 -17.08 -6.90 0.51
C ARG A 142 -15.82 -7.47 1.17
N TRP A 143 -14.68 -7.44 0.47
CA TRP A 143 -13.40 -7.89 1.04
C TRP A 143 -12.99 -7.11 2.29
N LEU A 144 -13.24 -5.80 2.33
CA LEU A 144 -12.98 -4.95 3.49
C LEU A 144 -13.94 -5.24 4.64
N LEU A 145 -15.24 -5.33 4.35
CA LEU A 145 -16.30 -5.61 5.32
C LEU A 145 -16.10 -6.97 6.01
N ASP A 146 -15.77 -8.02 5.25
CA ASP A 146 -15.49 -9.37 5.76
C ASP A 146 -14.37 -9.39 6.82
N ARG A 147 -13.50 -8.37 6.84
CA ARG A 147 -12.32 -8.29 7.72
C ARG A 147 -12.45 -7.25 8.83
N ALA A 148 -13.31 -6.25 8.66
CA ALA A 148 -13.40 -5.09 9.53
C ALA A 148 -13.52 -5.48 11.01
N VAL A 149 -14.47 -6.36 11.33
CA VAL A 149 -14.75 -6.81 12.70
C VAL A 149 -13.53 -7.48 13.33
N SER A 150 -12.87 -8.38 12.59
CA SER A 150 -11.66 -9.08 13.08
C SER A 150 -10.47 -8.13 13.34
N HIS A 151 -10.49 -6.95 12.71
CA HIS A 151 -9.51 -5.89 12.89
C HIS A 151 -9.98 -4.77 13.83
N GLY A 152 -11.09 -4.97 14.54
CA GLY A 152 -11.55 -4.05 15.60
C GLY A 152 -12.20 -2.76 15.09
N PHE A 153 -12.72 -2.75 13.86
CA PHE A 153 -13.49 -1.62 13.34
C PHE A 153 -14.77 -2.08 12.60
N SER A 154 -15.66 -1.13 12.34
CA SER A 154 -16.87 -1.33 11.55
C SER A 154 -16.98 -0.20 10.53
N VAL A 155 -17.52 -0.49 9.34
CA VAL A 155 -17.75 0.51 8.29
C VAL A 155 -19.15 0.31 7.73
N SER A 156 -19.88 1.41 7.52
CA SER A 156 -21.16 1.35 6.80
C SER A 156 -20.89 1.04 5.33
N PRO A 157 -21.56 0.06 4.70
CA PRO A 157 -21.38 -0.23 3.29
C PRO A 157 -21.52 1.01 2.38
N GLU A 158 -22.45 1.90 2.71
CA GLU A 158 -22.74 3.15 2.00
C GLU A 158 -21.62 4.19 2.16
N GLY A 159 -20.78 4.04 3.18
CA GLY A 159 -19.62 4.89 3.44
C GLY A 159 -18.35 4.43 2.74
N ILE A 160 -18.39 3.33 1.98
CA ILE A 160 -17.23 2.79 1.27
C ILE A 160 -17.26 3.26 -0.18
N ARG A 161 -16.19 3.95 -0.59
CA ARG A 161 -15.92 4.29 -1.99
C ARG A 161 -14.59 3.70 -2.40
N ALA A 162 -14.59 2.89 -3.45
CA ALA A 162 -13.37 2.39 -4.06
C ALA A 162 -12.91 3.36 -5.16
N ASP A 163 -11.82 4.07 -4.90
CA ASP A 163 -11.33 5.11 -5.83
C ASP A 163 -10.56 4.56 -7.02
N GLY A 164 -10.08 3.32 -6.96
CA GLY A 164 -9.42 2.69 -8.10
C GLY A 164 -8.76 1.35 -7.79
N TYR A 165 -8.35 0.69 -8.87
CA TYR A 165 -7.61 -0.56 -8.83
C TYR A 165 -6.41 -0.44 -9.77
N ARG A 166 -5.23 -0.77 -9.25
CA ARG A 166 -3.97 -0.74 -10.00
C ARG A 166 -3.28 -2.08 -9.89
N GLN A 167 -2.96 -2.67 -11.03
CA GLN A 167 -2.14 -3.88 -11.09
C GLN A 167 -0.67 -3.50 -11.19
N HIS A 168 0.13 -3.99 -10.24
CA HIS A 168 1.58 -3.89 -10.30
C HIS A 168 2.16 -5.22 -10.76
N SER A 169 2.81 -5.23 -11.93
CA SER A 169 3.59 -6.38 -12.40
C SER A 169 4.97 -6.31 -11.76
N LEU A 170 5.23 -7.19 -10.80
CA LEU A 170 6.55 -7.35 -10.19
C LEU A 170 7.24 -8.53 -10.88
N PHE A 171 8.27 -8.24 -11.68
CA PHE A 171 9.13 -9.29 -12.23
C PHE A 171 10.13 -9.70 -11.16
N LYS A 172 10.06 -10.95 -10.69
CA LYS A 172 11.13 -11.51 -9.86
C LYS A 172 12.36 -11.73 -10.75
N GLY A 173 13.39 -10.92 -10.56
CA GLY A 173 14.74 -11.28 -11.00
C GLY A 173 15.15 -12.59 -10.34
N LYS A 174 15.85 -13.46 -11.06
CA LYS A 174 16.47 -14.65 -10.46
C LYS A 174 17.46 -14.19 -9.38
N GLY A 175 17.18 -14.53 -8.11
CA GLY A 175 18.10 -14.30 -7.00
C GLY A 175 17.92 -12.96 -6.28
N ASN A 176 17.00 -12.93 -5.33
CA ASN A 176 17.21 -12.41 -3.98
C ASN A 176 15.86 -12.42 -3.27
N GLN A 177 15.73 -13.29 -2.28
CA GLN A 177 14.70 -13.14 -1.26
C GLN A 177 15.11 -11.97 -0.35
N PRO A 178 14.14 -11.17 0.13
CA PRO A 178 14.42 -10.15 1.14
C PRO A 178 14.90 -10.77 2.46
#